data_AF-A0A0M0L5D4-F1
#
_entry.id   AF-A0A0M0L5D4-F1
#
_cell.length_a   1.000
_cell.length_b   1.000
_cell.length_c   1.000
_cell.angle_alpha   90.00
_cell.angle_beta   90.00
_cell.angle_gamma   90.00
#
_symmetry.space_group_name_H-M   'P 1'
#
loop_
_entity.id
_entity.type
_entity.pdbx_description
1 polymer ?
#
loop_
_entity_poly.entity_id
_entity_poly.type
_entity_poly.pdbx_seq_one_letter_code
_entity_poly.pdbx_strand_id
1 'polypeptide(L)' 'MGKYDYMTSAKAAKHYFDSLDASQKEFLTFKKSAHYPQFEEPKKFSDWMVKTFK' A
#
# COMPACT_ATOMS: atom_id res chain seq x y z
N MET A 1 1.03 0.81 1.06
CA MET A 1 2.20 1.06 1.92
C MET A 1 2.80 2.43 1.63
N GLY A 2 2.99 3.27 2.63
CA GLY A 2 3.76 4.51 2.45
C GLY A 2 5.25 4.22 2.38
N LYS A 3 5.96 4.94 1.50
CA LYS A 3 7.42 4.82 1.33
C LYS A 3 8.18 5.23 2.60
N TYR A 4 7.65 6.18 3.36
CA TYR A 4 8.31 6.76 4.54
C TYR A 4 7.69 6.28 5.86
N ASP A 5 7.04 5.12 5.86
CA ASP A 5 6.53 4.52 7.08
C ASP A 5 7.69 3.92 7.89
N TYR A 6 7.95 4.54 9.04
CA TYR A 6 8.96 4.10 10.01
C TYR A 6 8.35 3.33 11.19
N MET A 7 7.02 3.24 11.28
CA MET A 7 6.34 2.40 12.28
C MET A 7 6.30 0.95 11.79
N THR A 8 5.94 0.77 10.52
CA THR A 8 6.00 -0.50 9.81
C THR A 8 6.84 -0.29 8.56
N SER A 9 8.04 -0.88 8.49
CA SER A 9 8.89 -0.65 7.32
C SER A 9 8.28 -1.27 6.05
N ALA A 10 8.38 -0.55 4.93
CA ALA A 10 7.93 -1.07 3.63
C ALA A 10 8.64 -2.38 3.24
N LYS A 11 9.89 -2.57 3.70
CA LYS A 11 10.66 -3.80 3.50
C LYS A 11 10.02 -4.98 4.22
N ALA A 12 9.69 -4.84 5.51
CA ALA A 12 9.06 -5.90 6.28
C ALA A 12 7.67 -6.25 5.74
N ALA A 13 6.86 -5.24 5.41
CA ALA A 13 5.56 -5.44 4.79
C ALA A 13 5.66 -6.19 3.45
N LYS A 14 6.66 -5.84 2.61
CA LYS A 14 6.87 -6.50 1.32
C LYS A 14 7.31 -7.96 1.50
N HIS A 15 8.23 -8.23 2.43
CA HIS A 15 8.65 -9.60 2.74
C HIS A 15 7.45 -10.48 3.15
N TYR A 16 6.58 -9.98 4.03
CA TYR A 16 5.36 -10.70 4.40
C TYR A 16 4.43 -10.92 3.20
N PHE A 17 4.16 -9.87 2.41
CA PHE A 17 3.33 -9.98 1.21
C PHE A 17 3.86 -11.02 0.20
N ASP A 18 5.18 -11.09 0.03
CA ASP A 18 5.82 -12.02 -0.90
C ASP A 18 5.66 -13.47 -0.43
N SER A 19 5.57 -13.72 0.89
CA SER A 19 5.34 -15.06 1.46
C SER A 19 3.91 -15.60 1.31
N LEU A 20 2.93 -14.75 1.00
CA LEU A 20 1.53 -15.16 0.86
C LEU A 20 1.30 -15.83 -0.50
N ASP A 21 0.71 -17.03 -0.53
CA ASP A 21 0.21 -17.62 -1.77
C ASP A 21 -1.25 -17.23 -2.00
N ALA A 22 -1.53 -16.55 -3.11
CA ALA A 22 -2.86 -16.06 -3.45
C ALA A 22 -2.99 -15.92 -4.97
N SER A 23 -4.14 -16.34 -5.51
CA SER A 23 -4.46 -16.23 -6.93
C SER A 23 -4.57 -14.78 -7.41
N GLN A 24 -4.90 -13.85 -6.51
CA GLN A 24 -4.90 -12.41 -6.75
C GLN A 24 -4.32 -11.68 -5.54
N LYS A 25 -3.21 -10.95 -5.72
CA LYS A 25 -2.63 -10.08 -4.70
C LYS A 25 -1.92 -8.88 -5.34
N GLU A 26 -1.99 -7.72 -4.70
CA GLU A 26 -1.33 -6.49 -5.15
C GLU A 26 -0.62 -5.79 -3.97
N PHE A 27 0.62 -5.34 -4.20
CA PHE A 27 1.37 -4.54 -3.24
C PHE A 27 1.53 -3.10 -3.75
N LEU A 28 0.65 -2.20 -3.28
CA LEU A 28 0.64 -0.81 -3.69
C LEU A 28 1.57 0.06 -2.82
N THR A 29 2.46 0.81 -3.47
CA THR A 29 3.34 1.80 -2.80
C THR A 29 2.88 3.25 -3.06
N PHE A 30 2.79 4.02 -1.97
CA PHE A 30 2.48 5.44 -1.94
C PHE A 30 3.80 6.20 -1.71
N LYS A 31 4.28 6.88 -2.76
CA LYS A 31 5.66 7.41 -2.84
C LYS A 31 5.84 8.68 -2.01
N LYS A 32 4.75 9.33 -1.61
CA LYS A 32 4.71 10.58 -0.84
C LYS A 32 4.02 10.41 0.52
N SER A 33 3.85 9.15 0.96
CA SER A 33 3.17 8.81 2.21
C SER A 33 4.11 8.12 3.21
N ALA A 34 3.79 8.30 4.49
CA ALA A 34 4.25 7.53 5.64
C ALA A 34 3.15 6.55 6.07
N HIS A 35 2.71 6.59 7.32
CA HIS A 35 1.89 5.54 7.91
C HIS A 35 0.41 5.59 7.47
N TYR A 36 -0.09 6.75 7.03
CA TYR A 36 -1.50 6.90 6.65
C TYR A 36 -1.70 7.35 5.19
N PRO A 37 -1.39 6.49 4.20
CA PRO A 37 -1.51 6.85 2.78
C PRO A 37 -2.90 7.32 2.35
N GLN A 38 -3.96 6.86 3.00
CA GLN A 38 -5.34 7.28 2.73
C GLN A 38 -5.59 8.76 3.04
N PHE A 39 -4.84 9.36 3.97
CA PHE A 39 -4.94 10.77 4.32
C PHE A 39 -3.88 11.63 3.62
N GLU A 40 -2.72 11.05 3.32
CA GLU A 40 -1.58 11.77 2.78
C GLU A 40 -1.57 11.81 1.23
N GLU A 41 -2.05 10.75 0.56
CA GLU A 41 -2.24 10.69 -0.89
C GLU A 41 -3.72 10.33 -1.23
N PRO A 42 -4.70 11.13 -0.78
CA PRO A 42 -6.13 10.75 -0.77
C PRO A 42 -6.69 10.49 -2.17
N LYS A 43 -6.30 11.30 -3.17
CA LYS A 43 -6.75 11.10 -4.55
C LYS A 43 -6.30 9.74 -5.09
N LYS A 44 -5.02 9.40 -4.94
CA LYS A 44 -4.45 8.14 -5.43
C LYS A 44 -5.09 6.95 -4.73
N PHE A 45 -5.32 7.06 -3.41
CA PHE A 45 -6.01 6.04 -2.64
C PHE A 45 -7.45 5.84 -3.13
N SER A 46 -8.20 6.92 -3.32
CA SER A 46 -9.58 6.88 -3.82
C SER A 46 -9.67 6.33 -5.24
N ASP A 47 -8.81 6.77 -6.16
CA ASP A 47 -8.76 6.27 -7.53
C ASP A 47 -8.50 4.76 -7.56
N TRP A 48 -7.60 4.26 -6.70
CA TRP A 48 -7.33 2.82 -6.55
C TRP A 48 -8.56 2.07 -6.02
N MET A 49 -9.21 2.56 -4.96
CA MET A 49 -10.43 1.94 -4.41
C MET A 49 -11.51 1.78 -5.48
N VAL A 50 -11.79 2.86 -6.23
CA VAL A 50 -12.80 2.86 -7.29
C VAL A 50 -12.42 1.92 -8.43
N LYS A 51 -11.13 1.82 -8.78
CA LYS A 51 -10.67 0.90 -9.84
C LYS A 51 -10.76 -0.57 -9.42
N THR A 52 -10.43 -0.88 -8.16
CA THR A 52 -10.28 -2.24 -7.66
C THR A 52 -11.61 -2.90 -7.31
N PHE A 53 -12.57 -2.13 -6.76
CA PHE A 53 -13.84 -2.68 -6.24
C PHE A 53 -15.06 -2.29 -7.07
N LYS A 54 -14.85 -1.99 -8.35
CA LYS A 54 -15.92 -1.72 -9.31
C LYS A 54 -16.62 -2.99 -9.78
#